data_AF-A0A5K1I589-F1
#
_entry.id   AF-A0A5K1I589-F1
#
_cell.length_a   1.000
_cell.length_b   1.000
_cell.length_c   1.000
_cell.angle_alpha   90.00
_cell.angle_beta   90.00
_cell.angle_gamma   90.00
#
_symmetry.space_group_name_H-M   'P 1'
#
loop_
_entity.id
_entity.type
_entity.pdbx_description
1 polymer ?
#
loop_
_entity_poly.entity_id
_entity_poly.type
_entity_poly.pdbx_seq_one_letter_code
_entity_poly.pdbx_strand_id
1 'polypeptide(L)'
;MTPCPSRHFTKTTFWNARLAGVLALALVMLIMAGCASTPQLAETTKRELPRQTLLEQTPFHGQRDYQCGPASLAMVLNASDVPVEVDTLIPQVFLPEREGSVQPEMLATVRRHGRIPFMIKGNLDALLTEIDAGHPTVVMQNLSLPAWPIWHYAVAIGFDLDEETLILHSGMEPERIESFKRFDATWARSDRWAFVALPPGTLPATTDAEAAMDAIVDFERVQGEQAALLAWEALIDRHPEHAMGHFALGNARYATGDRQGAIAAFEGAVAQDPDLAVAWLNLGLLQQEMGNVDQAREALQLAAAHPGAWQNPARQALDGLKSGD
;
A
#
# COMPACT_ATOMS: atom_id res chain seq x y z
N MET A 1 83.97 -3.04 49.38
CA MET A 1 83.33 -3.92 48.38
C MET A 1 81.84 -3.71 48.49
N THR A 2 81.21 -3.39 47.37
CA THR A 2 79.87 -2.83 47.19
C THR A 2 78.73 -3.72 47.72
N PRO A 3 77.71 -3.16 48.40
CA PRO A 3 76.50 -3.90 48.78
C PRO A 3 75.52 -4.04 47.61
N CYS A 4 74.85 -5.19 47.59
CA CYS A 4 73.88 -5.66 46.59
C CYS A 4 72.58 -4.82 46.60
N PRO A 5 71.96 -4.50 45.45
CA PRO A 5 70.73 -3.73 45.41
C PRO A 5 69.51 -4.59 45.75
N SER A 6 68.65 -4.07 46.63
CA SER A 6 67.36 -4.63 47.01
C SER A 6 66.37 -4.57 45.84
N ARG A 7 65.82 -5.73 45.46
CA ARG A 7 64.67 -5.80 44.54
C ARG A 7 63.39 -5.48 45.31
N HIS A 8 62.78 -4.34 45.02
CA HIS A 8 61.39 -4.06 45.40
C HIS A 8 60.47 -4.90 44.51
N PHE A 9 59.75 -5.85 45.10
CA PHE A 9 58.59 -6.48 44.48
C PHE A 9 57.40 -5.53 44.59
N THR A 10 57.03 -4.89 43.49
CA THR A 10 55.73 -4.24 43.34
C THR A 10 54.66 -5.32 43.18
N LYS A 11 53.81 -5.49 44.19
CA LYS A 11 52.56 -6.25 44.07
C LYS A 11 51.62 -5.46 43.15
N THR A 12 51.56 -5.80 41.87
CA THR A 12 50.49 -5.35 40.98
C THR A 12 49.21 -6.08 41.36
N THR A 13 48.27 -5.34 41.94
CA THR A 13 46.95 -5.79 42.36
C THR A 13 46.08 -6.11 41.13
N PHE A 14 45.93 -7.39 40.79
CA PHE A 14 45.02 -7.87 39.74
C PHE A 14 43.53 -7.87 40.17
N TRP A 15 43.08 -6.89 40.95
CA TRP A 15 41.74 -6.91 41.54
C TRP A 15 40.64 -6.30 40.63
N ASN A 16 41.03 -5.59 39.56
CA ASN A 16 40.07 -4.78 38.78
C ASN A 16 39.71 -5.34 37.40
N ALA A 17 40.46 -6.31 36.86
CA ALA A 17 40.21 -6.83 35.50
C ALA A 17 38.93 -7.69 35.43
N ARG A 18 38.59 -8.39 36.51
CA ARG A 18 37.38 -9.23 36.59
C ARG A 18 36.10 -8.41 36.69
N LEU A 19 36.11 -7.34 37.48
CA LEU A 19 34.98 -6.41 37.61
C LEU A 19 34.74 -5.63 36.31
N ALA A 20 35.81 -5.18 35.64
CA ALA A 20 35.69 -4.53 34.34
C ALA A 20 35.12 -5.46 33.27
N GLY A 21 35.52 -6.74 33.25
CA GLY A 21 34.97 -7.74 32.33
C GLY A 21 33.50 -8.05 32.61
N VAL A 22 33.09 -8.16 33.88
CA VAL A 22 31.68 -8.37 34.26
C VAL A 22 30.82 -7.15 33.93
N LEU A 23 31.33 -5.94 34.15
CA LEU A 23 30.62 -4.70 33.80
C LEU A 23 30.50 -4.53 32.27
N ALA A 24 31.53 -4.87 31.50
CA ALA A 24 31.46 -4.84 30.04
C ALA A 24 30.47 -5.89 29.51
N LEU A 25 30.46 -7.09 30.07
CA LEU A 25 29.50 -8.14 29.71
C LEU A 25 28.06 -7.75 30.09
N ALA A 26 27.86 -7.16 31.27
CA ALA A 26 26.56 -6.67 31.71
C ALA A 26 26.07 -5.49 30.84
N LEU A 27 26.96 -4.60 30.43
CA LEU A 27 26.64 -3.50 29.51
C LEU A 27 26.27 -4.04 28.12
N VAL A 28 26.99 -5.05 27.62
CA VAL A 28 26.63 -5.74 26.36
C VAL A 28 25.28 -6.45 26.49
N MET A 29 24.98 -7.10 27.63
CA MET A 29 23.67 -7.72 27.88
C MET A 29 22.55 -6.68 27.96
N LEU A 30 22.81 -5.49 28.53
CA LEU A 30 21.86 -4.38 28.60
C LEU A 30 21.62 -3.74 27.22
N ILE A 31 22.64 -3.65 26.37
CA ILE A 31 22.51 -3.17 24.99
C ILE A 31 21.80 -4.22 24.11
N MET A 32 21.96 -5.50 24.43
CA MET A 32 21.26 -6.64 23.78
C MET A 32 19.84 -6.87 24.33
N ALA A 33 19.45 -6.20 25.41
CA ALA A 33 18.06 -6.14 25.86
C ALA A 33 17.29 -5.14 24.96
N GLY A 34 17.27 -5.42 23.66
CA GLY A 34 16.34 -4.78 22.76
C GLY A 34 14.94 -5.05 23.28
N CYS A 35 14.16 -3.99 23.51
CA CYS A 35 12.76 -4.11 23.87
C CYS A 35 12.07 -4.88 22.75
N ALA A 36 11.86 -6.18 22.92
CA ALA A 36 10.93 -6.95 22.12
C ALA A 36 9.53 -6.48 22.52
N SER A 37 9.14 -5.30 22.04
CA SER A 37 7.79 -4.79 22.14
C SER A 37 6.88 -5.78 21.42
N THR A 38 6.04 -6.48 22.16
CA THR A 38 4.93 -7.24 21.58
C THR A 38 4.03 -6.23 20.87
N PRO A 39 3.66 -6.45 19.60
CA PRO A 39 2.67 -5.60 18.98
C PRO A 39 1.38 -5.69 19.80
N GLN A 40 0.85 -4.53 20.20
CA GLN A 40 -0.42 -4.46 20.90
C GLN A 40 -1.48 -4.00 19.92
N LEU A 41 -2.48 -4.85 19.69
CA LEU A 41 -3.69 -4.47 18.97
C LEU A 41 -4.41 -3.36 19.73
N ALA A 42 -4.97 -2.41 19.01
CA ALA A 42 -5.84 -1.38 19.57
C ALA A 42 -7.08 -2.04 20.21
N GLU A 43 -7.57 -1.45 21.29
CA GLU A 43 -8.76 -1.95 21.99
C GLU A 43 -10.02 -1.93 21.10
N THR A 44 -10.09 -1.01 20.13
CA THR A 44 -11.15 -0.98 19.13
C THR A 44 -11.11 -2.22 18.25
N THR A 45 -9.94 -2.57 17.72
CA THR A 45 -9.72 -3.75 16.88
C THR A 45 -10.11 -5.04 17.61
N LYS A 46 -9.68 -5.20 18.87
CA LYS A 46 -10.03 -6.39 19.69
C LYS A 46 -11.53 -6.54 19.96
N ARG A 47 -12.28 -5.44 19.90
CA ARG A 47 -13.72 -5.42 20.16
C ARG A 47 -14.54 -5.63 18.88
N GLU A 48 -14.07 -5.08 17.77
CA GLU A 48 -14.80 -5.04 16.49
C GLU A 48 -14.54 -6.28 15.64
N LEU A 49 -13.33 -6.84 15.67
CA LEU A 49 -13.01 -8.06 14.94
C LEU A 49 -13.64 -9.30 15.61
N PRO A 50 -14.04 -10.31 14.82
CA PRO A 50 -14.42 -11.61 15.37
C PRO A 50 -13.22 -12.28 16.06
N ARG A 51 -13.51 -13.33 16.85
CA ARG A 51 -12.46 -14.09 17.57
C ARG A 51 -11.50 -14.80 16.61
N GLN A 52 -12.05 -15.33 15.51
CA GLN A 52 -11.32 -16.09 14.51
C GLN A 52 -11.89 -15.78 13.13
N THR A 53 -11.00 -15.66 12.14
CA THR A 53 -11.35 -15.52 10.72
C THR A 53 -10.41 -16.42 9.92
N LEU A 54 -10.95 -17.14 8.94
CA LEU A 54 -10.17 -17.90 7.96
C LEU A 54 -10.81 -17.78 6.58
N LEU A 55 -10.01 -17.35 5.61
CA LEU A 55 -10.40 -17.25 4.20
C LEU A 55 -10.12 -18.58 3.49
N GLU A 56 -10.91 -19.61 3.82
CA GLU A 56 -10.77 -20.99 3.33
C GLU A 56 -10.72 -21.13 1.80
N GLN A 57 -11.33 -20.17 1.09
CA GLN A 57 -11.38 -20.17 -0.39
C GLN A 57 -10.12 -19.60 -1.03
N THR A 58 -9.16 -19.09 -0.25
CA THR A 58 -7.89 -18.61 -0.80
C THR A 58 -7.12 -19.82 -1.34
N PRO A 59 -6.82 -19.86 -2.65
CA PRO A 59 -6.11 -21.00 -3.22
C PRO A 59 -4.69 -21.06 -2.68
N PHE A 60 -4.16 -22.27 -2.54
CA PHE A 60 -2.76 -22.48 -2.16
C PHE A 60 -1.91 -22.89 -3.35
N HIS A 61 -0.83 -22.13 -3.58
CA HIS A 61 0.23 -22.51 -4.52
C HIS A 61 1.55 -22.71 -3.75
N GLY A 62 2.05 -23.95 -3.76
CA GLY A 62 3.32 -24.28 -3.11
C GLY A 62 4.49 -23.53 -3.74
N GLN A 63 5.30 -22.89 -2.90
CA GLN A 63 6.40 -22.03 -3.30
C GLN A 63 7.71 -22.82 -3.26
N ARG A 64 8.32 -23.06 -4.44
CA ARG A 64 9.69 -23.61 -4.54
C ARG A 64 10.72 -22.47 -4.54
N ASP A 65 12.01 -22.81 -4.49
CA ASP A 65 13.10 -21.84 -4.44
C ASP A 65 12.92 -20.71 -5.47
N TYR A 66 12.99 -19.46 -5.01
CA TYR A 66 12.82 -18.23 -5.80
C TYR A 66 11.42 -17.96 -6.38
N GLN A 67 10.38 -18.72 -5.98
CA GLN A 67 9.01 -18.58 -6.49
C GLN A 67 8.02 -17.95 -5.50
N CYS A 68 8.46 -17.51 -4.31
CA CYS A 68 7.55 -16.99 -3.28
C CYS A 68 6.73 -15.77 -3.75
N GLY A 69 7.30 -14.90 -4.60
CA GLY A 69 6.58 -13.78 -5.23
C GLY A 69 5.48 -14.23 -6.22
N PRO A 70 5.82 -14.93 -7.33
CA PRO A 70 4.85 -15.42 -8.31
C PRO A 70 3.73 -16.25 -7.68
N ALA A 71 4.07 -17.11 -6.72
CA ALA A 71 3.07 -17.94 -6.05
C ALA A 71 2.14 -17.10 -5.15
N SER A 72 2.67 -16.13 -4.40
CA SER A 72 1.85 -15.20 -3.60
C SER A 72 0.92 -14.36 -4.49
N LEU A 73 1.41 -13.90 -5.65
CA LEU A 73 0.56 -13.21 -6.63
C LEU A 73 -0.52 -14.12 -7.19
N ALA A 74 -0.19 -15.35 -7.58
CA ALA A 74 -1.17 -16.29 -8.09
C ALA A 74 -2.28 -16.51 -7.07
N MET A 75 -1.95 -16.69 -5.79
CA MET A 75 -2.94 -16.88 -4.74
C MET A 75 -3.91 -15.68 -4.64
N VAL A 76 -3.42 -14.44 -4.56
CA VAL A 76 -4.30 -13.26 -4.42
C VAL A 76 -5.02 -12.85 -5.71
N LEU A 77 -4.44 -13.14 -6.87
CA LEU A 77 -5.11 -12.91 -8.16
C LEU A 77 -6.24 -13.91 -8.36
N ASN A 78 -6.03 -15.20 -8.07
CA ASN A 78 -7.10 -16.19 -8.14
C ASN A 78 -8.17 -15.94 -7.07
N ALA A 79 -7.79 -15.53 -5.85
CA ALA A 79 -8.75 -15.14 -4.81
C ALA A 79 -9.58 -13.90 -5.18
N SER A 80 -9.09 -13.06 -6.10
CA SER A 80 -9.82 -11.93 -6.67
C SER A 80 -10.40 -12.26 -8.05
N ASP A 81 -10.71 -13.53 -8.34
CA ASP A 81 -11.36 -14.01 -9.56
C ASP A 81 -10.56 -13.79 -10.87
N VAL A 82 -9.23 -13.68 -10.79
CA VAL A 82 -8.36 -13.64 -11.98
C VAL A 82 -7.63 -14.99 -12.11
N PRO A 83 -8.04 -15.86 -13.05
CA PRO A 83 -7.42 -17.17 -13.21
C PRO A 83 -6.00 -17.03 -13.76
N VAL A 84 -5.00 -17.30 -12.91
CA VAL A 84 -3.59 -17.24 -13.29
C VAL A 84 -2.81 -18.42 -12.72
N GLU A 85 -1.89 -18.94 -13.52
CA GLU A 85 -0.97 -19.99 -13.08
C GLU A 85 0.38 -19.39 -12.68
N VAL A 86 1.01 -19.94 -11.63
CA VAL A 86 2.30 -19.45 -11.09
C VAL A 86 3.36 -19.33 -12.20
N ASP A 87 3.47 -20.34 -13.07
CA ASP A 87 4.47 -20.39 -14.14
C ASP A 87 4.36 -19.23 -15.14
N THR A 88 3.16 -18.66 -15.31
CA THR A 88 2.91 -17.52 -16.20
C THR A 88 3.36 -16.19 -15.58
N LEU A 89 3.51 -16.14 -14.25
CA LEU A 89 3.89 -14.95 -13.51
C LEU A 89 5.39 -14.85 -13.31
N ILE A 90 6.12 -15.98 -13.27
CA ILE A 90 7.59 -16.02 -13.10
C ILE A 90 8.32 -14.99 -13.97
N PRO A 91 8.16 -14.95 -15.31
CA PRO A 91 8.90 -14.01 -16.15
C PRO A 91 8.50 -12.53 -15.94
N GLN A 92 7.38 -12.25 -15.26
CA GLN A 92 6.87 -10.90 -15.04
C GLN A 92 7.39 -10.27 -13.75
N VAL A 93 7.71 -11.08 -12.74
CA VAL A 93 8.14 -10.62 -11.42
C VAL A 93 9.55 -11.04 -11.02
N PHE A 94 10.12 -12.07 -11.65
CA PHE A 94 11.46 -12.53 -11.32
C PHE A 94 12.52 -11.77 -12.11
N LEU A 95 13.49 -11.18 -11.39
CA LEU A 95 14.69 -10.59 -12.00
C LEU A 95 15.91 -11.44 -11.65
N PRO A 96 16.55 -12.12 -12.62
CA PRO A 96 17.71 -12.98 -12.37
C PRO A 96 18.86 -12.28 -11.65
N GLU A 97 19.11 -11.00 -11.97
CA GLU A 97 20.19 -10.20 -11.38
C GLU A 97 19.95 -9.79 -9.92
N ARG A 98 18.70 -9.89 -9.44
CA ARG A 98 18.30 -9.54 -8.06
C ARG A 98 17.87 -10.77 -7.26
N GLU A 99 18.04 -11.96 -7.83
CA GLU A 99 17.78 -13.27 -7.21
C GLU A 99 16.41 -13.36 -6.50
N GLY A 100 15.38 -12.74 -7.06
CA GLY A 100 14.05 -12.76 -6.44
C GLY A 100 13.01 -11.85 -7.08
N SER A 101 11.83 -11.85 -6.48
CA SER A 101 10.73 -10.97 -6.86
C SER A 101 10.80 -9.64 -6.13
N VAL A 102 10.71 -8.57 -6.89
CA VAL A 102 10.85 -7.21 -6.40
C VAL A 102 9.47 -6.54 -6.27
N GLN A 103 9.32 -5.72 -5.22
CA GLN A 103 8.03 -5.15 -4.83
C GLN A 103 7.36 -4.33 -5.96
N PRO A 104 8.07 -3.45 -6.71
CA PRO A 104 7.44 -2.71 -7.80
C PRO A 104 6.85 -3.60 -8.89
N GLU A 105 7.53 -4.70 -9.22
CA GLU A 105 7.13 -5.68 -10.22
C GLU A 105 5.92 -6.49 -9.74
N MET A 106 5.85 -6.77 -8.43
CA MET A 106 4.66 -7.37 -7.82
C MET A 106 3.44 -6.49 -8.05
N LEU A 107 3.51 -5.21 -7.68
CA LEU A 107 2.42 -4.25 -7.85
C LEU A 107 2.09 -4.02 -9.33
N ALA A 108 3.10 -3.89 -10.20
CA ALA A 108 2.90 -3.73 -11.64
C ALA A 108 2.19 -4.94 -12.26
N THR A 109 2.52 -6.15 -11.82
CA THR A 109 1.89 -7.38 -12.32
C THR A 109 0.42 -7.44 -11.91
N VAL A 110 0.08 -7.09 -10.67
CA VAL A 110 -1.32 -6.97 -10.23
C VAL A 110 -2.12 -6.03 -11.14
N ARG A 111 -1.55 -4.86 -11.45
CA ARG A 111 -2.17 -3.88 -12.36
C ARG A 111 -2.36 -4.44 -13.76
N ARG A 112 -1.36 -5.12 -14.34
CA ARG A 112 -1.46 -5.76 -15.67
C ARG A 112 -2.59 -6.80 -15.74
N HIS A 113 -2.92 -7.41 -14.60
CA HIS A 113 -3.98 -8.40 -14.46
C HIS A 113 -5.35 -7.80 -14.09
N GLY A 114 -5.54 -6.48 -14.23
CA GLY A 114 -6.85 -5.84 -14.04
C GLY A 114 -7.29 -5.76 -12.57
N ARG A 115 -6.33 -5.82 -11.64
CA ARG A 115 -6.55 -5.61 -10.21
C ARG A 115 -5.75 -4.40 -9.73
N ILE A 116 -6.24 -3.77 -8.67
CA ILE A 116 -5.58 -2.61 -8.06
C ILE A 116 -4.82 -3.12 -6.83
N PRO A 117 -3.49 -2.98 -6.79
CA PRO A 117 -2.73 -3.25 -5.60
C PRO A 117 -2.85 -2.06 -4.64
N PHE A 118 -3.47 -2.27 -3.49
CA PHE A 118 -3.52 -1.26 -2.43
C PHE A 118 -2.56 -1.61 -1.31
N MET A 119 -1.63 -0.71 -1.04
CA MET A 119 -0.75 -0.83 0.11
C MET A 119 -1.56 -0.65 1.39
N ILE A 120 -1.46 -1.61 2.31
CA ILE A 120 -2.14 -1.52 3.60
C ILE A 120 -1.21 -0.86 4.62
N LYS A 121 -1.78 -0.26 5.67
CA LYS A 121 -0.99 0.35 6.74
C LYS A 121 -0.16 -0.74 7.44
N GLY A 122 1.14 -0.49 7.62
CA GLY A 122 2.07 -1.44 8.23
C GLY A 122 1.87 -1.61 9.74
N ASN A 123 0.78 -2.23 10.16
CA ASN A 123 0.52 -2.69 11.53
C ASN A 123 -0.48 -3.87 11.52
N LEU A 124 -0.54 -4.59 12.63
CA LEU A 124 -1.41 -5.75 12.75
C LEU A 124 -2.90 -5.37 12.70
N ASP A 125 -3.32 -4.24 13.27
CA ASP A 125 -4.72 -3.82 13.22
C ASP A 125 -5.26 -3.74 11.79
N ALA A 126 -4.50 -3.10 10.89
CA ALA A 126 -4.89 -3.00 9.49
C ALA A 126 -4.87 -4.36 8.79
N LEU A 127 -3.81 -5.16 9.02
CA LEU A 127 -3.71 -6.51 8.43
C LEU A 127 -4.90 -7.40 8.82
N LEU A 128 -5.25 -7.44 10.12
CA LEU A 128 -6.35 -8.27 10.59
C LEU A 128 -7.71 -7.75 10.09
N THR A 129 -7.88 -6.43 9.99
CA THR A 129 -9.10 -5.81 9.45
C THR A 129 -9.29 -6.15 7.96
N GLU A 130 -8.23 -6.16 7.15
CA GLU A 130 -8.34 -6.56 5.74
C GLU A 130 -8.65 -8.06 5.58
N ILE A 131 -8.04 -8.91 6.41
CA ILE A 131 -8.37 -10.35 6.40
C ILE A 131 -9.84 -10.56 6.77
N ASP A 132 -10.35 -9.85 7.79
CA ASP A 132 -11.77 -9.91 8.18
C ASP A 132 -12.71 -9.38 7.09
N ALA A 133 -12.28 -8.36 6.35
CA ALA A 133 -12.99 -7.84 5.17
C ALA A 133 -12.98 -8.81 3.98
N GLY A 134 -12.34 -9.98 4.10
CA GLY A 134 -12.29 -10.98 3.03
C GLY A 134 -11.14 -10.78 2.05
N HIS A 135 -10.10 -10.01 2.41
CA HIS A 135 -9.00 -9.66 1.53
C HIS A 135 -7.69 -10.41 1.92
N PRO A 136 -7.35 -11.52 1.26
CA PRO A 136 -6.06 -12.17 1.44
C PRO A 136 -4.93 -11.18 1.16
N THR A 137 -4.01 -11.07 2.10
CA THR A 137 -3.01 -9.99 2.07
C THR A 137 -1.62 -10.56 1.80
N VAL A 138 -0.96 -10.07 0.75
CA VAL A 138 0.44 -10.40 0.50
C VAL A 138 1.29 -9.62 1.49
N VAL A 139 2.18 -10.33 2.18
CA VAL A 139 3.11 -9.77 3.18
C VAL A 139 4.54 -10.17 2.83
N MET A 140 5.50 -9.29 3.15
CA MET A 140 6.92 -9.58 2.95
C MET A 140 7.61 -9.71 4.30
N GLN A 141 8.22 -10.86 4.58
CA GLN A 141 8.96 -11.10 5.81
C GLN A 141 10.47 -11.23 5.52
N ASN A 142 11.29 -10.92 6.51
CA ASN A 142 12.68 -11.40 6.55
C ASN A 142 12.81 -12.47 7.64
N LEU A 143 12.88 -13.73 7.20
CA LEU A 143 12.89 -14.90 8.09
C LEU A 143 14.23 -15.14 8.79
N SER A 144 15.27 -14.37 8.44
CA SER A 144 16.61 -14.47 9.01
C SER A 144 17.05 -13.16 9.67
N LEU A 145 18.19 -13.17 10.34
CA LEU A 145 18.75 -12.00 10.99
C LEU A 145 19.09 -10.89 9.96
N PRO A 146 19.01 -9.60 10.34
CA PRO A 146 19.28 -8.49 9.43
C PRO A 146 20.64 -8.55 8.70
N ALA A 147 21.64 -9.16 9.33
CA ALA A 147 22.98 -9.33 8.75
C ALA A 147 23.03 -10.35 7.59
N TRP A 148 22.06 -11.27 7.49
CA TRP A 148 21.95 -12.28 6.43
C TRP A 148 20.47 -12.47 6.06
N PRO A 149 19.89 -11.55 5.28
CA PRO A 149 18.45 -11.54 5.04
C PRO A 149 17.99 -12.75 4.23
N ILE A 150 16.82 -13.29 4.59
CA ILE A 150 16.06 -14.25 3.78
C ILE A 150 14.69 -13.63 3.55
N TRP A 151 14.54 -12.95 2.41
CA TRP A 151 13.29 -12.30 2.03
C TRP A 151 12.28 -13.34 1.53
N HIS A 152 11.06 -13.23 2.02
CA HIS A 152 10.02 -14.22 1.81
C HIS A 152 8.66 -13.56 1.68
N TYR A 153 7.95 -13.86 0.59
CA TYR A 153 6.54 -13.48 0.46
C TYR A 153 5.64 -14.59 0.98
N ALA A 154 4.60 -14.20 1.70
CA ALA A 154 3.52 -15.06 2.15
C ALA A 154 2.18 -14.38 1.89
N VAL A 155 1.09 -15.14 1.98
CA VAL A 155 -0.27 -14.61 1.94
C VAL A 155 -0.94 -14.88 3.28
N ALA A 156 -1.27 -13.82 4.02
CA ALA A 156 -2.04 -13.92 5.25
C ALA A 156 -3.52 -14.11 4.90
N ILE A 157 -4.13 -15.15 5.47
CA ILE A 157 -5.47 -15.63 5.12
C ILE A 157 -6.38 -15.82 6.33
N GLY A 158 -5.88 -15.64 7.54
CA GLY A 158 -6.68 -15.85 8.74
C GLY A 158 -5.96 -15.43 10.01
N PHE A 159 -6.70 -15.40 11.11
CA PHE A 159 -6.17 -15.15 12.44
C PHE A 159 -7.04 -15.79 13.52
N ASP A 160 -6.44 -15.95 14.70
CA ASP A 160 -7.09 -16.29 15.96
C ASP A 160 -6.65 -15.27 17.02
N LEU A 161 -7.58 -14.47 17.53
CA LEU A 161 -7.30 -13.45 18.54
C LEU A 161 -7.10 -14.02 19.94
N ASP A 162 -7.73 -15.16 20.24
CA ASP A 162 -7.64 -15.77 21.58
C ASP A 162 -6.28 -16.47 21.74
N GLU A 163 -5.77 -17.07 20.66
CA GLU A 163 -4.43 -17.68 20.61
C GLU A 163 -3.32 -16.71 20.16
N GLU A 164 -3.68 -15.48 19.78
CA GLU A 164 -2.79 -14.46 19.21
C GLU A 164 -1.94 -14.99 18.02
N THR A 165 -2.59 -15.66 17.07
CA THR A 165 -1.93 -16.27 15.91
C THR A 165 -2.48 -15.79 14.57
N LEU A 166 -1.59 -15.76 13.57
CA LEU A 166 -1.88 -15.49 12.18
C LEU A 166 -1.76 -16.80 11.39
N ILE A 167 -2.62 -16.97 10.39
CA ILE A 167 -2.65 -18.12 9.48
C ILE A 167 -2.18 -17.65 8.10
N LEU A 168 -1.12 -18.26 7.58
CA LEU A 168 -0.48 -17.86 6.32
C LEU A 168 -0.34 -19.03 5.35
N HIS A 169 -0.53 -18.76 4.06
CA HIS A 169 0.07 -19.57 3.01
C HIS A 169 1.53 -19.14 2.80
N SER A 170 2.48 -20.02 3.09
CA SER A 170 3.91 -19.68 3.10
C SER A 170 4.79 -20.87 2.74
N GLY A 171 5.67 -20.72 1.74
CA GLY A 171 6.54 -21.81 1.31
C GLY A 171 5.74 -22.97 0.71
N MET A 172 6.09 -24.20 1.10
CA MET A 172 5.33 -25.41 0.71
C MET A 172 4.23 -25.76 1.71
N GLU A 173 3.93 -24.89 2.68
CA GLU A 173 2.98 -25.13 3.77
C GLU A 173 1.72 -24.25 3.58
N PRO A 174 0.54 -24.84 3.33
CA PRO A 174 -0.73 -24.14 3.45
C PRO A 174 -1.07 -23.92 4.94
N GLU A 175 -1.89 -22.89 5.22
CA GLU A 175 -2.43 -22.60 6.56
C GLU A 175 -1.42 -22.67 7.71
N ARG A 176 -0.19 -22.23 7.45
CA ARG A 176 0.87 -22.19 8.45
C ARG A 176 0.50 -21.19 9.55
N ILE A 177 0.48 -21.69 10.79
CA ILE A 177 0.17 -20.88 11.97
C ILE A 177 1.47 -20.25 12.51
N GLU A 178 1.45 -18.95 12.76
CA GLU A 178 2.53 -18.20 13.40
C GLU A 178 1.97 -17.25 14.46
N SER A 179 2.64 -17.10 15.62
CA SER A 179 2.18 -16.13 16.62
C SER A 179 2.36 -14.69 16.15
N PHE A 180 1.45 -13.78 16.52
CA PHE A 180 1.51 -12.36 16.15
C PHE A 180 2.86 -11.73 16.47
N LYS A 181 3.43 -12.05 17.63
CA LYS A 181 4.74 -11.55 18.04
C LYS A 181 5.85 -11.97 17.09
N ARG A 182 5.86 -13.24 16.67
CA ARG A 182 6.92 -13.78 15.81
C ARG A 182 6.76 -13.24 14.37
N PHE A 183 5.53 -13.22 13.88
CA PHE A 183 5.18 -12.64 12.59
C PHE A 183 5.59 -11.16 12.51
N ASP A 184 5.18 -10.33 13.48
CA ASP A 184 5.49 -8.89 13.45
C ASP A 184 7.00 -8.63 13.53
N ALA A 185 7.76 -9.45 14.28
CA ALA A 185 9.21 -9.31 14.38
C ALA A 185 9.94 -9.56 13.04
N THR A 186 9.44 -10.47 12.19
CA THR A 186 10.01 -10.73 10.86
C THR A 186 9.44 -9.80 9.79
N TRP A 187 8.19 -9.35 9.94
CA TRP A 187 7.52 -8.39 9.07
C TRP A 187 8.05 -6.96 9.26
N ALA A 188 8.38 -6.55 10.48
CA ALA A 188 8.98 -5.23 10.76
C ALA A 188 10.29 -4.99 10.02
N ARG A 189 11.00 -6.05 9.60
CA ARG A 189 12.26 -5.95 8.86
C ARG A 189 12.07 -5.58 7.39
N SER A 190 10.85 -5.67 6.85
CA SER A 190 10.48 -5.19 5.52
C SER A 190 9.75 -3.84 5.59
N ASP A 191 9.87 -3.12 6.71
CA ASP A 191 9.03 -1.95 7.02
C ASP A 191 7.53 -2.27 7.02
N ARG A 192 7.19 -3.52 7.40
CA ARG A 192 5.82 -4.04 7.42
C ARG A 192 5.12 -3.89 6.07
N TRP A 193 5.86 -4.20 5.00
CA TRP A 193 5.32 -4.14 3.65
C TRP A 193 4.23 -5.18 3.43
N ALA A 194 3.08 -4.73 2.98
CA ALA A 194 1.93 -5.56 2.66
C ALA A 194 0.96 -4.85 1.70
N PHE A 195 0.24 -5.63 0.90
CA PHE A 195 -0.78 -5.11 0.00
C PHE A 195 -1.89 -6.14 -0.24
N VAL A 196 -3.06 -5.64 -0.64
CA VAL A 196 -4.19 -6.43 -1.14
C VAL A 196 -4.39 -6.18 -2.64
N ALA A 197 -4.87 -7.18 -3.37
CA ALA A 197 -5.16 -7.08 -4.80
C ALA A 197 -6.69 -7.14 -5.01
N LEU A 198 -7.30 -6.00 -5.31
CA LEU A 198 -8.77 -5.88 -5.36
C LEU A 198 -9.27 -5.55 -6.77
N PRO A 199 -10.50 -5.98 -7.14
CA PRO A 199 -11.12 -5.54 -8.38
C PRO A 199 -11.43 -4.04 -8.35
N PRO A 200 -11.44 -3.37 -9.52
CA PRO A 200 -11.93 -1.99 -9.60
C PRO A 200 -13.39 -1.97 -9.11
N GLY A 201 -13.73 -1.01 -8.24
CA GLY A 201 -15.02 -0.96 -7.54
C GLY A 201 -14.99 -1.45 -6.10
N THR A 202 -13.89 -2.05 -5.63
CA THR A 202 -13.69 -2.40 -4.22
C THR A 202 -12.48 -1.66 -3.67
N LEU A 203 -12.64 -1.07 -2.49
CA LEU A 203 -11.57 -0.39 -1.78
C LEU A 203 -11.23 -1.15 -0.49
N PRO A 204 -9.96 -1.11 -0.03
CA PRO A 204 -9.58 -1.75 1.23
C PRO A 204 -10.32 -1.13 2.41
N ALA A 205 -10.60 -1.93 3.42
CA ALA A 205 -11.29 -1.49 4.63
C ALA A 205 -10.50 -0.42 5.41
N THR A 206 -9.17 -0.41 5.26
CA THR A 206 -8.24 0.38 6.07
C THR A 206 -7.60 1.55 5.32
N THR A 207 -7.90 1.70 4.03
CA THR A 207 -7.29 2.69 3.14
C THR A 207 -7.98 4.05 3.24
N ASP A 208 -7.18 5.11 3.33
CA ASP A 208 -7.61 6.51 3.21
C ASP A 208 -7.77 6.96 1.74
N ALA A 209 -8.40 8.12 1.53
CA ALA A 209 -8.76 8.61 0.20
C ALA A 209 -7.53 8.88 -0.69
N GLU A 210 -6.45 9.43 -0.14
CA GLU A 210 -5.23 9.78 -0.87
C GLU A 210 -4.51 8.51 -1.33
N ALA A 211 -4.31 7.54 -0.43
CA ALA A 211 -3.70 6.26 -0.77
C ALA A 211 -4.54 5.47 -1.79
N ALA A 212 -5.88 5.54 -1.69
CA ALA A 212 -6.76 4.97 -2.71
C ALA A 212 -6.58 5.68 -4.06
N MET A 213 -6.62 7.01 -4.08
CA MET A 213 -6.45 7.80 -5.30
C MET A 213 -5.14 7.45 -5.99
N ASP A 214 -4.00 7.45 -5.28
CA ASP A 214 -2.69 7.11 -5.84
C ASP A 214 -2.68 5.73 -6.50
N ALA A 215 -3.28 4.73 -5.84
CA ALA A 215 -3.39 3.38 -6.38
C ALA A 215 -4.26 3.31 -7.64
N ILE A 216 -5.35 4.08 -7.68
CA ILE A 216 -6.27 4.15 -8.83
C ILE A 216 -5.60 4.87 -10.01
N VAL A 217 -4.92 6.00 -9.79
CA VAL A 217 -4.16 6.71 -10.84
C VAL A 217 -3.15 5.77 -11.50
N ASP A 218 -2.38 5.05 -10.68
CA ASP A 218 -1.39 4.10 -11.17
C ASP A 218 -2.01 2.95 -11.96
N PHE A 219 -3.21 2.51 -11.57
CA PHE A 219 -3.98 1.48 -12.28
C PHE A 219 -4.53 2.01 -13.61
N GLU A 220 -5.14 3.19 -13.62
CA GLU A 220 -5.65 3.85 -14.83
C GLU A 220 -4.56 4.02 -15.88
N ARG A 221 -3.35 4.43 -15.47
CA ARG A 221 -2.20 4.56 -16.38
C ARG A 221 -1.83 3.26 -17.09
N VAL A 222 -2.17 2.10 -16.53
CA VAL A 222 -1.87 0.78 -17.08
C VAL A 222 -3.07 0.19 -17.84
N GLN A 223 -4.29 0.32 -17.31
CA GLN A 223 -5.49 -0.35 -17.83
C GLN A 223 -6.43 0.57 -18.62
N GLY A 224 -6.21 1.88 -18.57
CA GLY A 224 -7.04 2.91 -19.21
C GLY A 224 -8.23 3.36 -18.36
N GLU A 225 -8.85 4.45 -18.80
CA GLU A 225 -9.91 5.18 -18.12
C GLU A 225 -11.17 4.31 -17.93
N GLN A 226 -11.51 3.52 -18.95
CA GLN A 226 -12.68 2.62 -18.90
C GLN A 226 -12.57 1.59 -17.78
N ALA A 227 -11.38 1.04 -17.54
CA ALA A 227 -11.17 0.05 -16.48
C ALA A 227 -11.18 0.70 -15.09
N ALA A 228 -10.75 1.96 -14.99
CA ALA A 228 -10.64 2.70 -13.74
C ALA A 228 -11.96 3.30 -13.24
N LEU A 229 -12.98 3.45 -14.10
CA LEU A 229 -14.27 4.05 -13.75
C LEU A 229 -14.87 3.54 -12.44
N LEU A 230 -15.01 2.22 -12.29
CA LEU A 230 -15.59 1.63 -11.07
C LEU A 230 -14.76 1.97 -9.82
N ALA A 231 -13.45 2.10 -9.95
CA ALA A 231 -12.59 2.43 -8.83
C ALA A 231 -12.72 3.91 -8.42
N TRP A 232 -12.86 4.82 -9.40
CA TRP A 232 -13.17 6.22 -9.14
C TRP A 232 -14.55 6.40 -8.52
N GLU A 233 -15.54 5.67 -8.99
CA GLU A 233 -16.89 5.67 -8.42
C GLU A 233 -16.86 5.19 -6.96
N ALA A 234 -16.20 4.06 -6.68
CA ALA A 234 -16.03 3.57 -5.32
C ALA A 234 -15.29 4.57 -4.41
N LEU A 235 -14.31 5.32 -4.95
CA LEU A 235 -13.60 6.35 -4.18
C LEU A 235 -14.55 7.46 -3.75
N ILE A 236 -15.37 7.95 -4.68
CA ILE A 236 -16.28 9.07 -4.44
C ILE A 236 -17.52 8.69 -3.65
N ASP A 237 -18.01 7.46 -3.80
CA ASP A 237 -19.07 6.93 -2.96
C ASP A 237 -18.62 6.86 -1.48
N ARG A 238 -17.36 6.53 -1.24
CA ARG A 238 -16.79 6.43 0.12
C ARG A 238 -16.27 7.77 0.67
N HIS A 239 -15.76 8.64 -0.21
CA HIS A 239 -15.17 9.94 0.11
C HIS A 239 -15.77 11.05 -0.78
N PRO A 240 -17.05 11.39 -0.59
CA PRO A 240 -17.73 12.38 -1.43
C PRO A 240 -17.13 13.79 -1.31
N GLU A 241 -16.34 14.06 -0.27
CA GLU A 241 -15.61 15.31 -0.05
C GLU A 241 -14.31 15.43 -0.88
N HIS A 242 -13.89 14.38 -1.58
CA HIS A 242 -12.59 14.34 -2.25
C HIS A 242 -12.59 15.04 -3.62
N ALA A 243 -12.32 16.35 -3.64
CA ALA A 243 -12.39 17.19 -4.84
C ALA A 243 -11.58 16.64 -6.04
N MET A 244 -10.33 16.23 -5.83
CA MET A 244 -9.47 15.70 -6.90
C MET A 244 -9.97 14.34 -7.42
N GLY A 245 -10.67 13.57 -6.58
CA GLY A 245 -11.24 12.29 -7.00
C GLY A 245 -12.45 12.50 -7.91
N HIS A 246 -13.29 13.50 -7.61
CA HIS A 246 -14.39 13.92 -8.48
C HIS A 246 -13.86 14.41 -9.83
N PHE A 247 -12.76 15.18 -9.80
CA PHE A 247 -12.09 15.63 -11.02
C PHE A 247 -11.57 14.45 -11.86
N ALA A 248 -10.91 13.47 -11.23
CA ALA A 248 -10.43 12.28 -11.91
C ALA A 248 -11.58 11.43 -12.49
N LEU A 249 -12.67 11.24 -11.74
CA LEU A 249 -13.89 10.59 -12.22
C LEU A 249 -14.47 11.32 -13.44
N GLY A 250 -14.50 12.65 -13.41
CA GLY A 250 -14.96 13.47 -14.54
C GLY A 250 -14.11 13.28 -15.79
N ASN A 251 -12.79 13.24 -15.65
CA ASN A 251 -11.88 12.95 -16.76
C ASN A 251 -12.11 11.55 -17.33
N ALA A 252 -12.23 10.53 -16.47
CA ALA A 252 -12.48 9.16 -16.89
C ALA A 252 -13.83 9.01 -17.61
N ARG A 253 -14.89 9.65 -17.11
CA ARG A 253 -16.22 9.68 -17.75
C ARG A 253 -16.20 10.41 -19.09
N TYR A 254 -15.47 11.52 -19.18
CA TYR A 254 -15.30 12.25 -20.43
C TYR A 254 -14.58 11.39 -21.48
N ALA A 255 -13.47 10.75 -21.10
CA ALA A 255 -12.68 9.88 -21.97
C ALA A 255 -13.47 8.66 -22.48
N THR A 256 -14.43 8.18 -21.68
CA THR A 256 -15.30 7.03 -22.01
C THR A 256 -16.62 7.43 -22.68
N GLY A 257 -16.82 8.73 -22.92
CA GLY A 257 -17.96 9.28 -23.67
C GLY A 257 -19.20 9.58 -22.84
N ASP A 258 -19.19 9.35 -21.53
CA ASP A 258 -20.26 9.77 -20.61
C ASP A 258 -20.14 11.26 -20.27
N ARG A 259 -20.57 12.10 -21.22
CA ARG A 259 -20.50 13.56 -21.09
C ARG A 259 -21.33 14.10 -19.93
N GLN A 260 -22.51 13.53 -19.68
CA GLN A 260 -23.37 14.00 -18.59
C GLN A 260 -22.80 13.62 -17.23
N GLY A 261 -22.35 12.37 -17.07
CA GLY A 261 -21.70 11.95 -15.83
C GLY A 261 -20.37 12.67 -15.59
N ALA A 262 -19.65 13.07 -16.64
CA ALA A 262 -18.45 13.89 -16.53
C ALA A 262 -18.77 15.31 -16.03
N ILE A 263 -19.82 15.96 -16.55
CA ILE A 263 -20.30 17.25 -16.04
C ILE A 263 -20.64 17.13 -14.55
N ALA A 264 -21.42 16.12 -14.16
CA ALA A 264 -21.81 15.93 -12.77
C ALA A 264 -20.61 15.72 -11.83
N ALA A 265 -19.59 14.98 -12.29
CA ALA A 265 -18.36 14.77 -11.54
C ALA A 265 -17.52 16.05 -11.44
N PHE A 266 -17.38 16.84 -12.51
CA PHE A 266 -16.69 18.13 -12.43
C PHE A 266 -17.42 19.14 -11.54
N GLU A 267 -18.76 19.16 -11.58
CA GLU A 267 -19.59 19.94 -10.64
C GLU A 267 -19.36 19.50 -9.19
N GLY A 268 -19.25 18.19 -8.94
CA GLY A 268 -18.85 17.64 -7.65
C GLY A 268 -17.49 18.15 -7.20
N ALA A 269 -16.49 18.15 -8.10
CA ALA A 269 -15.13 18.59 -7.80
C ALA A 269 -15.10 20.06 -7.35
N VAL A 270 -15.75 20.96 -8.10
CA VAL A 270 -15.76 22.39 -7.80
C VAL A 270 -16.68 22.76 -6.62
N ALA A 271 -17.65 21.91 -6.29
CA ALA A 271 -18.45 22.07 -5.07
C ALA A 271 -17.63 21.76 -3.82
N GLN A 272 -16.70 20.80 -3.87
CA GLN A 272 -15.81 20.47 -2.75
C GLN A 272 -14.61 21.42 -2.67
N ASP A 273 -14.04 21.81 -3.81
CA ASP A 273 -12.96 22.79 -3.89
C ASP A 273 -13.26 23.85 -4.97
N PRO A 274 -13.87 24.98 -4.58
CA PRO A 274 -14.14 26.08 -5.48
C PRO A 274 -12.88 26.73 -6.09
N ASP A 275 -11.70 26.51 -5.51
CA ASP A 275 -10.43 27.04 -6.00
C ASP A 275 -9.74 26.08 -7.00
N LEU A 276 -10.31 24.89 -7.25
CA LEU A 276 -9.79 23.90 -8.20
C LEU A 276 -10.00 24.35 -9.65
N ALA A 277 -9.19 25.30 -10.09
CA ALA A 277 -9.29 25.95 -11.40
C ALA A 277 -9.28 24.99 -12.59
N VAL A 278 -8.61 23.84 -12.47
CA VAL A 278 -8.58 22.80 -13.52
C VAL A 278 -9.95 22.14 -13.71
N ALA A 279 -10.71 21.93 -12.63
CA ALA A 279 -12.05 21.37 -12.72
C ALA A 279 -13.03 22.37 -13.34
N TRP A 280 -12.93 23.65 -12.98
CA TRP A 280 -13.69 24.72 -13.64
C TRP A 280 -13.39 24.83 -15.13
N LEU A 281 -12.11 24.70 -15.52
CA LEU A 281 -11.72 24.71 -16.93
C LEU A 281 -12.35 23.54 -17.68
N ASN A 282 -12.23 22.31 -17.17
CA ASN A 282 -12.78 21.12 -17.83
C ASN A 282 -14.31 21.16 -17.88
N LEU A 283 -14.97 21.61 -16.82
CA LEU A 283 -16.42 21.83 -16.81
C LEU A 283 -16.83 22.83 -17.89
N GLY A 284 -16.16 23.98 -17.97
CA GLY A 284 -16.47 25.02 -18.94
C GLY A 284 -16.28 24.58 -20.40
N LEU A 285 -15.18 23.88 -20.69
CA LEU A 285 -14.91 23.33 -22.02
C LEU A 285 -15.95 22.27 -22.42
N LEU A 286 -16.34 21.40 -21.48
CA LEU A 286 -17.34 20.36 -21.74
C LEU A 286 -18.74 20.96 -21.92
N GLN A 287 -19.12 21.96 -21.12
CA GLN A 287 -20.39 22.68 -21.31
C GLN A 287 -20.43 23.40 -22.67
N GLN A 288 -19.30 23.94 -23.13
CA GLN A 288 -19.19 24.53 -24.46
C GLN A 288 -19.39 23.47 -25.56
N GLU A 289 -18.76 22.30 -25.44
CA GLU A 289 -18.97 21.18 -26.38
C GLU A 289 -20.45 20.76 -26.44
N MET A 290 -21.14 20.78 -25.31
CA MET A 290 -22.57 20.46 -25.20
C MET A 290 -23.51 21.58 -25.68
N GLY A 291 -22.99 22.74 -26.06
CA GLY A 291 -23.78 23.90 -26.51
C GLY A 291 -24.41 24.72 -25.38
N ASN A 292 -24.04 24.46 -24.13
CA ASN A 292 -24.52 25.16 -22.94
C ASN A 292 -23.67 26.42 -22.69
N VAL A 293 -23.82 27.41 -23.57
CA VAL A 293 -22.93 28.59 -23.67
C VAL A 293 -22.89 29.41 -22.37
N ASP A 294 -24.01 29.57 -21.68
CA ASP A 294 -24.07 30.35 -20.44
C ASP A 294 -23.28 29.68 -19.31
N GLN A 295 -23.50 28.38 -19.10
CA GLN A 295 -22.77 27.58 -18.11
C GLN A 295 -21.28 27.50 -18.45
N ALA A 296 -20.95 27.34 -19.73
CA ALA A 296 -19.56 27.35 -20.19
C ALA A 296 -18.87 28.67 -19.84
N ARG A 297 -19.54 29.80 -20.11
CA ARG A 297 -19.01 31.14 -19.81
C ARG A 297 -18.77 31.33 -18.31
N GLU A 298 -19.71 30.93 -17.47
CA GLU A 298 -19.58 31.02 -16.02
C GLU A 298 -18.39 30.20 -15.51
N ALA A 299 -18.31 28.91 -15.86
CA ALA A 299 -17.24 28.03 -15.42
C ALA A 299 -15.85 28.50 -15.90
N LEU A 300 -15.74 28.94 -17.16
CA LEU A 300 -14.47 29.47 -17.68
C LEU A 300 -14.07 30.80 -17.04
N GLN A 301 -15.02 31.66 -16.65
CA GLN A 301 -14.73 32.88 -15.88
C GLN A 301 -14.15 32.56 -14.52
N LEU A 302 -14.73 31.57 -13.82
CA LEU A 302 -14.20 31.08 -12.55
C LEU A 302 -12.78 30.53 -12.75
N ALA A 303 -12.56 29.64 -13.71
CA ALA A 303 -11.22 29.12 -14.03
C ALA A 303 -10.19 30.24 -14.34
N ALA A 304 -10.59 31.28 -15.08
CA ALA A 304 -9.72 32.40 -15.44
C ALA A 304 -9.41 33.35 -14.27
N ALA A 305 -10.24 33.35 -13.22
CA ALA A 305 -10.05 34.17 -12.03
C ALA A 305 -8.90 33.64 -11.15
N HIS A 306 -8.63 32.33 -11.17
CA HIS A 306 -7.55 31.71 -10.40
C HIS A 306 -6.20 31.84 -11.13
N PRO A 307 -5.18 32.48 -10.55
CA PRO A 307 -3.84 32.54 -11.14
C PRO A 307 -3.21 31.14 -11.21
N GLY A 308 -2.56 30.82 -12.33
CA GLY A 308 -1.83 29.56 -12.48
C GLY A 308 -1.84 29.03 -13.91
N ALA A 309 -1.51 27.74 -14.05
CA ALA A 309 -1.41 27.08 -15.36
C ALA A 309 -2.71 27.13 -16.18
N TRP A 310 -3.86 27.20 -15.51
CA TRP A 310 -5.19 27.09 -16.12
C TRP A 310 -5.82 28.44 -16.51
N GLN A 311 -5.24 29.55 -16.06
CA GLN A 311 -5.77 30.89 -16.30
C GLN A 311 -5.79 31.26 -17.79
N ASN A 312 -4.66 31.08 -18.49
CA ASN A 312 -4.54 31.47 -19.89
C ASN A 312 -5.40 30.58 -20.81
N PRO A 313 -5.40 29.23 -20.65
CA PRO A 313 -6.35 28.37 -21.36
C PRO A 313 -7.81 28.79 -21.18
N ALA A 314 -8.22 29.11 -19.95
CA ALA A 314 -9.59 29.55 -19.66
C ALA A 314 -9.95 30.86 -20.37
N ARG A 315 -9.04 31.86 -20.35
CA ARG A 315 -9.23 33.13 -21.08
C ARG A 315 -9.35 32.93 -22.58
N GLN A 316 -8.52 32.05 -23.15
CA GLN A 316 -8.57 31.75 -24.58
C GLN A 316 -9.91 31.10 -24.97
N ALA A 317 -10.41 30.17 -24.15
CA ALA A 317 -11.72 29.56 -24.36
C ALA A 317 -12.86 30.60 -24.28
N LEU A 318 -12.82 31.52 -23.31
CA LEU A 318 -13.79 32.63 -23.18
C LEU A 318 -13.82 33.55 -24.40
N ASP A 319 -12.68 33.87 -24.99
CA ASP A 319 -12.63 34.72 -26.18
C ASP A 319 -13.18 33.98 -27.42
N GLY A 320 -13.01 32.66 -27.47
CA GLY A 320 -13.63 31.81 -28.49
C GLY A 320 -15.16 31.84 -28.44
N LEU A 321 -15.76 31.85 -27.25
CA LEU A 321 -17.22 31.94 -27.08
C LEU A 321 -17.80 33.24 -27.62
N LYS A 322 -17.09 34.37 -27.49
CA LYS A 322 -17.56 35.69 -27.97
C LYS A 322 -17.55 35.82 -29.50
N SER A 323 -16.78 34.98 -30.18
CA SER A 323 -16.57 35.08 -31.63
C SER A 323 -17.57 34.25 -32.45
N GLY A 324 -18.45 33.49 -31.79
CA GLY A 324 -19.44 32.60 -32.41
C GLY A 324 -20.90 33.08 -32.36
N ASP A 325 -21.14 34.25 -31.75
CA ASP A 325 -22.44 34.98 -31.76
C ASP A 325 -22.54 35.89 -33.00
#